data_AF-A0A379WTA5-F1
#
_entry.id   AF-A0A379WTA5-F1
#
_cell.length_a   1.000
_cell.length_b   1.000
_cell.length_c   1.000
_cell.angle_alpha   90.00
_cell.angle_beta   90.00
_cell.angle_gamma   90.00
#
_symmetry.space_group_name_H-M   'P 1'
#
loop_
_entity.id
_entity.type
_entity.pdbx_description
1 polymer ?
#
loop_
_entity_poly.entity_id
_entity_poly.type
_entity_poly.pdbx_seq_one_letter_code
_entity_poly.pdbx_strand_id
1 'polypeptide(L)' 'MNRTILVPIDISDSELTQRVISHVEAEAKIDDAKVHFLTVIPSLPITLHWGWLIQQSSPQWTI' A
#
# COMPACT_ATOMS: atom_id res chain seq x y z
N MET A 1 -16.49 -23.63 -7.29
CA MET A 1 -15.13 -23.52 -6.72
C MET A 1 -15.14 -22.33 -5.77
N ASN A 2 -14.60 -22.43 -4.55
CA ASN A 2 -14.57 -21.30 -3.64
C ASN A 2 -13.33 -20.45 -3.96
N ARG A 3 -13.52 -19.40 -4.76
CA ARG A 3 -12.46 -18.44 -5.09
C ARG A 3 -12.23 -17.50 -3.91
N THR A 4 -10.98 -17.10 -3.73
CA THR A 4 -10.57 -16.09 -2.75
C THR A 4 -9.83 -14.98 -3.48
N ILE A 5 -10.21 -13.73 -3.23
CA ILE A 5 -9.58 -12.52 -3.78
C ILE A 5 -8.74 -11.89 -2.67
N LEU A 6 -7.44 -11.71 -2.92
CA LEU A 6 -6.56 -10.94 -2.04
C LEU A 6 -6.39 -9.53 -2.60
N VAL A 7 -6.66 -8.53 -1.77
CA VAL A 7 -6.61 -7.12 -2.14
C VAL A 7 -5.55 -6.42 -1.30
N PRO A 8 -4.38 -6.10 -1.88
CA PRO A 8 -3.40 -5.25 -1.21
C PRO A 8 -3.94 -3.82 -1.15
N ILE A 9 -3.94 -3.23 0.04
CA ILE A 9 -4.34 -1.85 0.30
C ILE A 9 -3.15 -1.11 0.92
N ASP A 10 -2.81 0.02 0.30
CA ASP A 10 -1.96 1.02 0.92
C ASP A 10 -2.84 2.02 1.68
N ILE A 11 -2.71 2.04 3.01
CA ILE A 11 -3.50 2.94 3.87
C ILE A 11 -3.14 4.42 3.68
N SER A 12 -2.01 4.72 3.03
CA SER A 12 -1.58 6.08 2.71
C SER A 12 -2.17 6.60 1.39
N ASP A 13 -2.74 5.73 0.54
CA ASP A 13 -3.27 6.10 -0.78
C ASP A 13 -4.78 5.85 -0.87
N SER A 14 -5.55 6.92 -0.69
CA SER A 14 -7.01 6.88 -0.75
C SER A 14 -7.57 6.81 -2.19
N GLU A 15 -6.86 7.34 -3.18
CA GLU A 15 -7.32 7.38 -4.57
C GLU A 15 -7.25 5.98 -5.20
N LEU A 16 -6.12 5.29 -5.02
CA LEU A 16 -5.96 3.92 -5.49
C LEU A 16 -6.93 2.97 -4.77
N THR A 17 -7.10 3.16 -3.45
CA THR A 17 -8.05 2.36 -2.67
C THR A 17 -9.47 2.48 -3.23
N GLN A 18 -9.94 3.69 -3.53
CA GLN A 18 -11.28 3.90 -4.10
C GLN A 18 -11.46 3.24 -5.47
N ARG A 19 -10.44 3.29 -6.34
CA ARG A 19 -10.49 2.65 -7.68
C ARG A 19 -10.60 1.12 -7.54
N VAL A 20 -9.80 0.53 -6.66
CA VAL A 20 -9.72 -0.93 -6.49
C VAL A 20 -11.02 -1.50 -5.91
N ILE A 21 -11.69 -0.80 -5.00
CA ILE A 21 -12.94 -1.29 -4.37
C ILE A 21 -13.99 -1.66 -5.43
N SER A 22 -14.26 -0.77 -6.38
CA SER A 22 -15.27 -1.01 -7.43
C SER A 22 -14.98 -2.26 -8.28
N HIS A 23 -13.69 -2.50 -8.58
CA HIS A 23 -13.26 -3.67 -9.33
C HIS A 23 -13.41 -4.95 -8.50
N VAL A 24 -13.00 -4.92 -7.24
CA VAL A 24 -13.10 -6.07 -6.33
C VAL A 24 -14.55 -6.47 -6.08
N GLU A 25 -15.46 -5.50 -5.95
CA GLU A 25 -16.89 -5.78 -5.80
C GLU A 25 -17.48 -6.45 -7.04
N ALA A 26 -17.13 -5.99 -8.24
CA ALA A 26 -17.58 -6.60 -9.48
C ALA A 26 -17.07 -8.04 -9.60
N GLU A 27 -15.80 -8.27 -9.29
CA GLU A 27 -15.16 -9.58 -9.29
C GLU A 27 -15.78 -10.54 -8.27
N ALA A 28 -15.99 -10.10 -7.02
CA ALA A 28 -16.52 -10.94 -5.96
C ALA A 28 -17.96 -11.41 -6.23
N LYS A 29 -18.76 -10.58 -6.94
CA LYS A 29 -20.15 -10.91 -7.29
C LYS A 29 -20.29 -12.02 -8.33
N ILE A 30 -19.23 -12.37 -9.07
CA ILE A 30 -19.29 -13.41 -10.13
C ILE A 30 -19.57 -14.79 -9.54
N ASP A 31 -18.96 -15.11 -8.40
CA ASP A 31 -18.99 -16.45 -7.79
C ASP A 31 -19.02 -16.42 -6.26
N ASP A 32 -19.47 -15.31 -5.65
CA ASP A 32 -19.48 -15.07 -4.20
C ASP A 32 -18.09 -15.30 -3.56
N ALA A 33 -17.06 -14.76 -4.23
CA ALA A 33 -15.68 -14.95 -3.79
C ALA A 33 -15.42 -14.29 -2.44
N LYS A 34 -14.67 -15.00 -1.58
CA LYS A 34 -14.23 -14.44 -0.30
C LYS A 34 -13.16 -13.38 -0.55
N VAL A 35 -13.33 -12.18 -0.02
CA VAL A 35 -12.37 -11.08 -0.15
C VAL A 35 -11.56 -10.92 1.13
N HIS A 36 -10.24 -10.87 0.99
CA HIS A 36 -9.30 -10.55 2.07
C HIS A 36 -8.54 -9.27 1.73
N PHE A 37 -8.63 -8.25 2.57
CA PHE A 37 -7.82 -7.04 2.47
C PHE A 37 -6.53 -7.20 3.27
N LEU A 38 -5.41 -6.80 2.69
CA LEU A 38 -4.09 -6.86 3.32
C LEU A 38 -3.40 -5.51 3.20
N THR A 39 -2.92 -4.97 4.31
CA THR A 39 -1.96 -3.87 4.30
C THR A 39 -0.67 -4.32 4.96
N VAL A 40 0.46 -3.86 4.42
CA VAL A 40 1.79 -4.16 4.96
C VAL A 40 2.38 -2.86 5.46
N ILE A 41 2.70 -2.80 6.75
CA ILE A 41 3.46 -1.67 7.30
C ILE A 41 4.94 -1.93 7.00
N PRO A 42 5.59 -1.12 6.13
CA PRO A 42 6.98 -1.35 5.79
C PRO A 42 7.86 -1.12 7.02
N SER A 43 8.71 -2.10 7.33
CA SER A 43 9.82 -1.89 8.26
C SER A 43 10.99 -1.27 7.48
N LEU A 44 11.39 -0.05 7.86
CA LEU A 44 12.56 0.57 7.27
C LEU A 44 13.82 -0.11 7.81
N PRO A 45 14.73 -0.61 6.95
CA PRO A 45 16.08 -0.97 7.36
C PRO A 45 16.73 0.23 8.04
N ILE A 46 17.41 -0.01 9.17
CA ILE A 46 18.07 1.06 9.94
C ILE A 46 19.00 1.92 9.05
N THR A 47 19.66 1.31 8.07
CA THR A 47 20.53 2.01 7.11
C THR A 47 19.79 3.03 6.24
N LEU A 48 18.57 2.71 5.79
CA LEU A 48 17.72 3.66 5.05
C LEU A 48 17.19 4.76 5.97
N HIS A 49 16.91 4.45 7.23
CA HIS A 49 16.51 5.46 8.24
C HIS A 49 17.61 6.49 8.49
N TRP A 50 18.86 6.04 8.70
CA TRP A 50 20.01 6.94 8.88
C TRP A 50 20.32 7.77 7.63
N GLY A 51 20.22 7.18 6.43
CA GLY A 51 20.38 7.92 5.17
C GLY A 51 19.36 9.05 5.02
N TRP A 52 18.10 8.80 5.38
CA TRP A 52 17.05 9.81 5.37
C TRP A 52 17.31 10.96 6.36
N LEU A 53 17.75 10.63 7.58
CA LEU A 53 18.07 11.64 8.61
C LEU A 53 19.27 12.51 8.21
N ILE A 54 20.31 11.92 7.60
CA ILE A 54 21.46 12.66 7.08
C ILE A 54 21.04 13.59 5.93
N GLN A 55 20.16 13.13 5.03
CA GLN A 55 19.61 13.95 3.96
C GLN A 55 18.81 15.15 4.48
N GLN A 56 18.01 14.97 5.55
CA GLN A 56 17.24 16.06 6.16
C GLN A 56 18.10 17.05 6.95
N SER A 57 19.20 16.59 7.54
CA SER A 57 20.10 17.42 8.36
C SER A 57 21.20 18.10 7.52
N SER A 58 21.26 17.84 6.22
CA SER A 58 22.19 18.49 5.31
C SER A 58 21.78 19.96 5.09
N PRO A 59 22.61 20.95 5.47
CA PRO A 59 22.30 22.35 5.23
C PRO A 59 22.31 22.64 3.72
N GLN A 60 21.26 23.30 3.22
CA GLN A 60 21.20 23.80 1.84
C GLN A 60 22.16 24.98 1.67
N TRP A 61 23.46 24.72 1.59
CA TRP A 61 24.40 25.70 1.05
C TRP A 61 24.45 25.52 -0.46
N THR A 62 23.49 26.12 -1.15
CA THR A 62 23.55 26.33 -2.59
C THR A 62 24.39 27.59 -2.83
N ILE A 63 25.48 27.44 -3.58
CA ILE A 63 26.33 28.53 -4.09
C ILE A 63 25.59 29.24 -5.23
#